data_AF-A0A1G0KWZ0-F1
#
_entry.id   AF-A0A1G0KWZ0-F1
#
_cell.length_a   1.000
_cell.length_b   1.000
_cell.length_c   1.000
_cell.angle_alpha   90.00
_cell.angle_beta   90.00
_cell.angle_gamma   90.00
#
_symmetry.space_group_name_H-M   'P 1'
#
loop_
_entity.id
_entity.type
_entity.pdbx_description
1 polymer ?
#
loop_
_entity_poly.entity_id
_entity_poly.type
_entity_poly.pdbx_seq_one_letter_code
_entity_poly.pdbx_strand_id
1 'polypeptide(L)' 'MATAEKRKVRVGLSSLDSPMTIAQAKRYGDKNMPQDLRRAGFGTTIFVSDPEINGAVFFRVNYGK' A
#
# COMPACT_ATOMS: atom_id res chain seq x y z
N MET A 1 -5.40 23.34 7.13
CA MET A 1 -4.94 21.95 7.35
C MET A 1 -4.48 21.40 6.01
N ALA A 2 -3.24 20.89 5.90
CA ALA A 2 -2.79 20.25 4.67
C ALA A 2 -3.60 18.97 4.46
N THR A 3 -4.32 18.86 3.35
CA THR A 3 -4.99 17.62 2.94
C THR A 3 -3.95 16.53 2.75
N ALA A 4 -4.10 15.40 3.45
CA ALA A 4 -3.20 14.27 3.33
C ALA A 4 -3.13 13.77 1.88
N GLU A 5 -1.91 13.58 1.37
CA GLU A 5 -1.65 13.18 0.00
C GLU A 5 -2.33 11.84 -0.34
N LYS A 6 -3.04 11.79 -1.46
CA LYS A 6 -3.65 10.57 -2.00
C LYS A 6 -2.96 10.15 -3.28
N ARG A 7 -2.63 8.86 -3.38
CA ARG A 7 -2.03 8.26 -4.60
C ARG A 7 -2.76 6.99 -4.98
N LYS A 8 -2.62 6.56 -6.24
CA LYS A 8 -3.03 5.22 -6.67
C LYS A 8 -2.35 4.17 -5.79
N VAL A 9 -3.09 3.12 -5.43
CA VAL A 9 -2.57 2.03 -4.60
C VAL A 9 -2.36 0.79 -5.47
N ARG A 10 -1.20 0.16 -5.34
CA ARG A 10 -0.87 -1.11 -5.99
C ARG A 10 -0.76 -2.23 -4.96
N VAL A 11 -1.25 -3.42 -5.31
CA VAL A 11 -1.19 -4.63 -4.49
C VAL A 11 -0.80 -5.78 -5.42
N GLY A 12 0.37 -6.37 -5.19
CA GLY A 12 0.96 -7.33 -6.14
C GLY A 12 1.15 -6.69 -7.53
N LEU A 13 0.50 -7.26 -8.54
CA LEU A 13 0.51 -6.77 -9.93
C LEU A 13 -0.67 -5.85 -10.27
N SER A 14 -1.65 -5.73 -9.37
CA SER A 14 -2.90 -4.99 -9.62
C SER A 14 -2.85 -3.58 -9.02
N SER A 15 -3.70 -2.70 -9.53
CA SER A 15 -3.98 -1.38 -8.94
C SER A 15 -5.42 -1.34 -8.42
N LEU A 16 -5.65 -0.63 -7.31
CA LEU A 16 -6.99 -0.33 -6.83
C LEU A 16 -7.54 0.89 -7.56
N ASP A 17 -8.86 0.91 -7.77
CA ASP A 17 -9.53 1.97 -8.54
C ASP A 17 -9.46 3.34 -7.86
N SER A 18 -9.55 3.35 -6.53
CA SER A 18 -9.62 4.58 -5.74
C SER A 18 -8.25 4.95 -5.13
N PRO A 19 -7.75 6.18 -5.37
CA PRO A 19 -6.59 6.71 -4.67
C PRO A 19 -6.81 6.80 -3.15
N MET A 20 -5.77 6.51 -2.38
CA MET A 20 -5.82 6.49 -0.91
C MET A 20 -4.67 7.29 -0.32
N THR A 21 -4.85 7.76 0.92
CA THR A 21 -3.73 8.22 1.73
C THR A 21 -2.87 7.04 2.19
N ILE A 22 -1.64 7.28 2.65
CA ILE A 22 -0.77 6.23 3.22
C ILE A 22 -1.50 5.47 4.34
N ALA A 23 -2.16 6.18 5.25
CA ALA A 23 -2.91 5.58 6.35
C ALA A 23 -4.07 4.69 5.85
N GLN A 24 -4.79 5.14 4.83
CA GLN A 24 -5.86 4.37 4.20
C GLN A 24 -5.30 3.12 3.49
N ALA A 25 -4.18 3.24 2.76
CA ALA A 25 -3.51 2.12 2.11
C ALA A 25 -3.00 1.09 3.13
N LYS A 26 -2.43 1.55 4.25
CA LYS A 26 -2.02 0.67 5.35
C LYS A 26 -3.21 -0.08 5.94
N ARG A 27 -4.30 0.63 6.25
CA ARG A 27 -5.52 0.02 6.78
C ARG A 27 -6.12 -0.99 5.78
N TYR A 28 -6.07 -0.68 4.49
CA TYR A 28 -6.47 -1.63 3.44
C TYR A 28 -5.62 -2.89 3.50
N GLY A 29 -4.29 -2.79 3.56
CA GLY A 29 -3.41 -3.95 3.66
C GLY A 29 -3.63 -4.75 4.95
N ASP A 30 -3.75 -4.08 6.09
CA ASP A 30 -4.03 -4.72 7.38
C ASP A 30 -5.37 -5.48 7.37
N LYS A 31 -6.37 -4.97 6.65
CA LYS A 31 -7.69 -5.63 6.52
C LYS A 31 -7.67 -6.80 5.54
N ASN A 32 -6.95 -6.67 4.42
CA ASN A 32 -6.96 -7.63 3.32
C ASN A 32 -5.76 -8.59 3.32
N MET A 33 -4.91 -8.55 4.35
CA MET A 33 -3.80 -9.49 4.49
C MET A 33 -4.33 -10.93 4.56
N PRO A 34 -3.83 -11.82 3.69
CA PRO A 34 -4.11 -13.26 3.74
C PRO A 34 -3.86 -13.85 5.14
N GLN A 35 -4.73 -14.76 5.56
CA GLN A 35 -4.74 -15.26 6.94
C GLN A 35 -3.46 -16.06 7.27
N ASP A 36 -2.92 -16.79 6.30
CA ASP A 36 -1.66 -17.52 6.39
C ASP A 36 -0.48 -16.57 6.66
N LEU A 37 -0.36 -15.47 5.91
CA LEU A 37 0.67 -14.46 6.16
C LEU A 37 0.53 -13.81 7.54
N ARG A 38 -0.70 -13.48 7.93
CA ARG A 38 -0.97 -12.95 9.27
C ARG A 38 -0.55 -13.94 10.37
N ARG A 39 -0.88 -15.22 10.22
CA ARG A 39 -0.50 -16.28 11.17
C ARG A 39 1.01 -16.52 11.21
N ALA A 40 1.71 -16.34 10.08
CA ALA A 40 3.16 -16.41 10.00
C ALA A 40 3.89 -15.18 10.59
N GLY A 41 3.13 -14.17 11.03
CA GLY A 41 3.64 -12.98 11.71
C GLY A 41 4.11 -11.88 10.75
N PHE A 42 3.64 -11.86 9.50
CA PHE A 42 3.91 -10.75 8.59
C PHE A 42 3.12 -9.50 8.98
N GLY A 43 3.68 -8.33 8.68
CA GLY A 43 3.06 -7.02 8.82
C GLY A 43 2.85 -6.32 7.48
N THR A 44 1.90 -5.40 7.42
CA THR A 44 1.70 -4.54 6.25
C THR A 44 2.72 -3.41 6.25
N THR A 45 3.44 -3.25 5.15
CA THR A 45 4.29 -2.09 4.88
C THR A 45 3.81 -1.35 3.64
N ILE A 46 3.92 -0.03 3.66
CA ILE A 46 3.57 0.82 2.51
C ILE A 46 4.85 1.36 1.91
N PHE A 47 5.13 0.95 0.68
CA PHE A 47 6.18 1.55 -0.13
C PHE A 47 5.63 2.79 -0.84
N VAL A 48 6.35 3.89 -0.74
CA VAL A 48 6.07 5.13 -1.44
C VAL A 48 6.94 5.14 -2.69
N SER A 49 6.33 5.14 -3.87
CA SER A 49 7.11 5.15 -5.09
C SER A 49 7.72 6.51 -5.38
N ASP A 50 8.85 6.44 -6.07
CA ASP A 50 9.57 7.57 -6.62
C ASP A 50 9.38 7.55 -8.15
N PRO A 51 8.97 8.66 -8.78
CA PRO A 51 8.75 8.70 -10.22
C PRO A 51 10.03 8.48 -11.04
N GLU A 52 11.21 8.85 -10.55
CA GLU A 52 12.48 8.65 -11.25
C GLU A 52 12.91 7.17 -11.19
N ILE A 53 12.70 6.53 -10.04
CA ILE A 53 13.09 5.11 -9.85
C ILE A 53 12.02 4.16 -10.41
N ASN A 54 10.74 4.51 -10.30
CA ASN A 54 9.61 3.61 -10.56
C ASN A 54 8.74 4.01 -11.76
N GLY A 55 9.03 5.15 -12.41
CA GLY A 55 8.30 5.65 -13.58
C GLY A 55 6.90 6.19 -13.29
N ALA A 56 6.46 6.21 -12.02
CA ALA A 56 5.15 6.74 -11.61
C ALA A 56 5.07 7.00 -10.10
N VAL A 57 4.10 7.82 -9.70
CA VAL A 57 3.75 8.15 -8.31
C VAL A 57 2.57 7.28 -7.84
N PHE A 58 2.81 6.41 -6.86
CA PHE A 58 1.85 5.47 -6.27
C PHE A 58 2.27 5.04 -4.86
N PHE A 59 1.33 4.43 -4.14
CA PHE A 59 1.62 3.64 -2.94
C PHE A 59 1.55 2.16 -3.30
N ARG A 60 2.46 1.33 -2.77
CA ARG A 60 2.40 -0.13 -2.91
C ARG A 60 2.23 -0.78 -1.54
N VAL A 61 1.20 -1.61 -1.42
CA VAL A 61 0.98 -2.45 -0.25
C VAL A 61 1.84 -3.69 -0.39
N ASN A 62 2.70 -3.92 0.60
CA ASN A 62 3.52 -5.12 0.73
C ASN A 62 3.25 -5.80 2.08
N TYR A 63 3.54 -7.09 2.15
CA TYR A 63 3.57 -7.85 3.40
C TYR A 63 5.01 -8.27 3.66
N GLY A 64 5.59 -7.78 4.74
CA GLY A 64 6.99 -8.03 5.12
C GLY A 64 7.08 -8.52 6.57
N LYS A 65 8.21 -9.13 6.90
CA LYS A 65 8.56 -9.53 8.26
C LYS A 65 9.93 -8.97 8.61
#